data_AF-A0A1F8H1D1-F1
#
_entry.id   AF-A0A1F8H1D1-F1
#
_cell.length_a   1.000
_cell.length_b   1.000
_cell.length_c   1.000
_cell.angle_alpha   90.00
_cell.angle_beta   90.00
_cell.angle_gamma   90.00
#
_symmetry.space_group_name_H-M   'P 1'
#
loop_
_entity.id
_entity.type
_entity.pdbx_description
1 polymer ?
#
loop_
_entity_poly.entity_id
_entity_poly.type
_entity_poly.pdbx_seq_one_letter_code
_entity_poly.pdbx_strand_id
1 'polypeptide(L)' 'MAKTKQRFSANYKKDGRWYLGWVEEIPGVNTQGETLKEARENLKDALRLVLDVNKTINRDGFGDKNIIRESISF' A
#
# COMPACT_ATOMS: atom_id res chain seq x y z
N MET A 1 -9.98 5.90 20.68
CA MET A 1 -8.56 5.98 20.25
C MET A 1 -8.52 6.49 18.83
N ALA A 2 -7.77 7.58 18.58
CA ALA A 2 -7.65 8.12 17.24
C ALA A 2 -6.89 7.11 16.36
N LYS A 3 -7.49 6.67 15.24
CA LYS A 3 -6.76 5.88 14.25
C LYS A 3 -5.60 6.73 13.75
N THR A 4 -4.37 6.36 14.09
CA THR A 4 -3.17 6.99 13.52
C THR A 4 -3.27 6.88 12.00
N LYS A 5 -3.21 8.03 11.32
CA LYS A 5 -3.32 8.07 9.87
C LYS A 5 -1.99 7.56 9.31
N GLN A 6 -1.97 6.31 8.85
CA GLN A 6 -0.79 5.74 8.18
C GLN A 6 -0.41 6.65 7.01
N ARG A 7 0.83 7.13 7.01
CA ARG A 7 1.42 7.91 5.91
C ARG A 7 2.35 6.98 5.15
N PHE A 8 2.25 7.04 3.83
CA PHE A 8 3.12 6.34 2.89
C PHE A 8 3.70 7.36 1.92
N SER A 9 4.91 7.08 1.46
CA SER A 9 5.64 7.92 0.53
C SER A 9 5.52 7.33 -0.87
N ALA A 10 4.98 8.11 -1.80
CA ALA A 10 4.75 7.68 -3.17
C ALA A 10 5.75 8.36 -4.11
N ASN A 11 6.47 7.55 -4.89
CA ASN A 11 7.38 8.00 -5.92
C ASN A 11 6.74 7.87 -7.30
N TYR A 12 7.09 8.80 -8.19
CA TYR A 12 6.66 8.76 -9.58
C TYR A 12 7.81 9.17 -10.50
N LYS A 13 8.03 8.40 -11.55
CA LYS A 13 9.02 8.68 -12.59
C LYS A 13 8.34 8.71 -13.96
N LYS A 14 8.61 9.74 -14.77
CA LYS A 14 8.21 9.75 -16.19
C LYS A 14 9.23 8.94 -16.99
N ASP A 15 8.76 7.96 -17.74
CA ASP A 15 9.57 7.11 -18.62
C ASP A 15 8.86 6.92 -19.98
N GLY A 16 9.36 7.63 -20.99
CA GLY A 16 8.71 7.74 -22.29
C GLY A 16 7.24 8.22 -22.16
N ARG A 17 6.32 7.45 -22.72
CA ARG A 17 4.87 7.73 -22.65
C ARG A 17 4.25 7.43 -21.28
N TRP A 18 4.92 6.71 -20.39
CA TRP A 18 4.37 6.22 -19.14
C TRP A 18 4.87 6.98 -17.91
N TYR A 19 4.05 7.09 -16.89
CA TYR A 19 4.47 7.37 -15.52
C TYR A 19 4.51 6.06 -14.76
N LEU A 20 5.65 5.75 -14.15
CA LEU A 20 5.84 4.63 -13.24
C LEU A 20 5.64 5.14 -11.81
N GLY A 21 4.88 4.43 -10.98
CA GLY A 21 4.60 4.80 -9.58
C GLY A 21 4.91 3.65 -8.62
N TRP A 22 5.45 3.95 -7.45
CA TRP A 22 5.66 2.95 -6.39
C TRP A 22 5.63 3.56 -4.99
N VAL A 23 5.39 2.72 -3.97
CA VAL A 23 5.41 3.11 -2.54
C VAL A 23 6.75 2.73 -1.92
N GLU A 24 7.41 3.67 -1.24
CA GLU A 24 8.75 3.44 -0.64
C GLU A 24 8.72 2.36 0.43
N GLU A 25 7.70 2.38 1.28
CA GLU A 25 7.63 1.54 2.46
C GLU A 25 7.13 0.11 2.15
N ILE A 26 6.56 -0.12 0.95
CA ILE A 26 5.94 -1.41 0.60
C ILE A 26 6.44 -1.90 -0.76
N PRO A 27 7.44 -2.79 -0.77
CA PRO A 27 7.87 -3.48 -1.98
C PRO A 27 6.72 -4.17 -2.69
N GLY A 28 6.68 -4.06 -4.02
CA GLY A 28 5.66 -4.71 -4.85
C GLY A 28 4.40 -3.86 -5.07
N VAL A 29 4.19 -2.77 -4.34
CA VAL A 29 3.14 -1.79 -4.67
C VAL A 29 3.66 -0.87 -5.77
N ASN A 30 3.46 -1.29 -7.02
CA ASN A 30 3.90 -0.58 -8.22
C ASN A 30 2.75 -0.44 -9.21
N THR A 31 2.72 0.68 -9.94
CA THR A 31 1.73 0.93 -11.00
C THR A 31 2.35 1.71 -12.15
N GLN A 32 1.59 1.85 -13.22
CA GLN A 32 1.88 2.78 -14.29
C GLN A 32 0.61 3.47 -14.78
N GLY A 33 0.77 4.59 -15.50
CA GLY A 33 -0.31 5.28 -16.21
C GLY A 33 0.24 6.19 -17.31
N GLU A 34 -0.52 6.49 -18.35
CA GLU A 34 -0.07 7.42 -19.40
C GLU A 34 0.06 8.85 -18.86
N THR A 35 -0.77 9.18 -17.86
CA THR A 35 -0.74 10.45 -17.15
C THR A 35 -0.32 10.28 -15.68
N LEU A 36 0.21 11.35 -15.09
CA LEU A 36 0.56 11.37 -13.66
C LEU A 36 -0.68 11.21 -12.76
N LYS A 37 -1.84 11.70 -13.20
CA LYS A 37 -3.11 11.54 -12.48
C LYS A 37 -3.50 10.07 -12.42
N GLU A 38 -3.48 9.40 -13.56
CA GLU A 38 -3.79 7.97 -13.66
C GLU A 38 -2.83 7.13 -12.83
N ALA A 39 -1.51 7.37 -12.92
CA ALA A 39 -0.53 6.65 -12.10
C ALA A 39 -0.79 6.84 -10.59
N ARG A 40 -1.22 8.03 -10.15
CA ARG A 40 -1.59 8.31 -8.75
C ARG A 40 -2.86 7.60 -8.32
N GLU A 41 -3.87 7.56 -9.17
CA GLU A 41 -5.14 6.86 -8.89
C GLU A 41 -4.88 5.36 -8.81
N ASN A 42 -4.19 4.79 -9.80
CA ASN A 42 -3.78 3.40 -9.81
C ASN A 42 -2.97 3.03 -8.56
N LEU A 43 -1.99 3.87 -8.17
CA LEU A 43 -1.13 3.57 -7.02
C LEU A 43 -1.91 3.53 -5.70
N LYS A 44 -2.91 4.41 -5.54
CA LYS A 44 -3.79 4.40 -4.35
C LYS A 44 -4.60 3.11 -4.27
N ASP A 45 -5.14 2.66 -5.40
CA ASP A 45 -5.94 1.43 -5.46
C ASP A 45 -5.07 0.20 -5.22
N ALA A 46 -3.88 0.14 -5.82
CA ALA A 46 -2.91 -0.93 -5.60
C ALA A 46 -2.45 -0.99 -4.13
N LEU A 47 -2.13 0.16 -3.52
CA LEU A 47 -1.77 0.24 -2.10
C LEU A 47 -2.90 -0.26 -1.21
N ARG A 48 -4.13 0.17 -1.48
CA ARG A 48 -5.30 -0.29 -0.72
C ARG A 48 -5.49 -1.80 -0.82
N LEU A 49 -5.43 -2.35 -2.03
CA LEU A 49 -5.58 -3.78 -2.28
C LEU A 49 -4.53 -4.58 -1.51
N VAL A 50 -3.26 -4.21 -1.62
CA VAL A 50 -2.17 -4.92 -0.94
C VAL A 50 -2.32 -4.86 0.58
N LEU A 51 -2.67 -3.70 1.14
CA LEU A 51 -2.90 -3.57 2.60
C LEU A 51 -4.08 -4.42 3.06
N ASP A 52 -5.16 -4.49 2.29
CA ASP A 52 -6.35 -5.26 2.65
C ASP A 52 -6.10 -6.77 2.53
N VAL A 53 -5.46 -7.23 1.44
CA VAL A 53 -5.07 -8.64 1.26
C VAL A 53 -4.09 -9.07 2.36
N ASN A 54 -3.07 -8.27 2.66
CA ASN A 54 -2.12 -8.60 3.73
C ASN A 54 -2.81 -8.72 5.09
N LYS A 55 -3.76 -7.83 5.41
CA LYS A 55 -4.54 -7.95 6.66
C LYS A 55 -5.38 -9.23 6.68
N THR A 56 -6.03 -9.58 5.58
CA THR A 56 -6.85 -10.80 5.48
C THR A 56 -5.98 -12.05 5.66
N ILE A 57 -4.88 -12.18 4.90
CA ILE A 57 -3.97 -13.33 5.01
C ILE A 57 -3.41 -13.47 6.44
N ASN A 58 -3.00 -12.37 7.08
CA ASN A 58 -2.46 -12.41 8.45
C ASN A 58 -3.55 -12.60 9.53
N ARG A 59 -4.83 -12.37 9.22
CA ARG A 59 -5.93 -12.69 10.13
C ARG A 59 -6.34 -14.14 10.01
N ASP A 60 -6.42 -14.64 8.79
CA ASP A 60 -6.97 -15.97 8.49
C ASP A 60 -5.91 -17.07 8.58
N GLY A 61 -4.64 -16.75 8.24
CA GLY A 61 -3.56 -17.72 8.09
C GLY A 61 -3.00 -18.30 9.39
N PHE A 62 -3.22 -17.64 10.53
CA PHE A 62 -2.65 -18.08 11.82
C PHE A 62 -3.63 -18.86 12.71
N GLY A 63 -4.92 -18.90 12.37
CA GLY A 63 -5.95 -19.44 13.26
C GLY A 63 -6.03 -18.71 14.61
N ASP A 64 -7.06 -19.03 15.40
CA ASP A 64 -7.41 -18.34 16.65
C ASP A 64 -6.53 -18.72 17.86
N LYS A 65 -5.23 -18.93 17.66
CA LYS A 65 -4.32 -19.32 18.76
C LYS A 65 -3.42 -18.16 19.17
N ASN A 66 -3.80 -17.49 20.26
CA ASN A 66 -2.97 -16.62 21.11
C ASN A 66 -2.19 -15.50 20.39
N ILE A 67 -2.81 -14.78 19.45
CA ILE A 67 -2.19 -13.61 18.79
C ILE A 67 -2.48 -12.34 19.60
N ILE A 68 -1.43 -11.69 20.11
CA ILE A 68 -1.53 -10.33 20.67
C ILE A 68 -1.40 -9.34 19.51
N ARG A 69 -2.33 -8.39 19.42
CA ARG A 69 -2.31 -7.32 18.41
C ARG A 69 -2.31 -5.98 19.12
N GLU A 70 -1.29 -5.19 18.83
CA GLU A 70 -1.16 -3.82 19.33
C GLU A 70 -0.90 -2.85 18.17
N SER A 71 -1.15 -1.56 18.43
CA SER A 71 -0.80 -0.51 17.47
C SER A 71 0.58 0.02 17.79
N ILE A 72 1.46 0.04 16.79
CA ILE A 72 2.79 0.64 16.90
C ILE A 72 2.75 2.00 16.22
N SER A 73 3.28 3.01 16.89
CA SER A 73 3.50 4.36 16.37
C SER A 73 4.94 4.77 16.67
N PHE A 74 5.54 5.52 15.74
CA PHE A 74 6.86 6.14 15.89
C PHE A 74 6.71 7.64 16.14
#